data_AF-A0A6J1Q160-F1
#
_entry.id   AF-A0A6J1Q160-F1
#
_cell.length_a   1.000
_cell.length_b   1.000
_cell.length_c   1.000
_cell.angle_alpha   90.00
_cell.angle_beta   90.00
_cell.angle_gamma   90.00
#
_symmetry.space_group_name_H-M   'P 1'
#
loop_
_entity.id
_entity.type
_entity.pdbx_description
1 polymer ?
#
loop_
_entity_poly.entity_id
_entity_poly.type
_entity_poly.pdbx_seq_one_letter_code
_entity_poly.pdbx_strand_id
1 'polypeptide(L)'
;MDQEVSSFENLEFLEKLDLQGSLIRTEFLCKILQKTCRMRNLNLHMPNFFDEAGTGLLDLDAITIQLKNSCPDLEIIDLSGYSIITSRGIHALAECKNLRKLTMMNKNDMYPEDRSTIDKHSLRRLFFSCQCLEEVNLGNSDMIFNYDVYEELTMCKNLRQIYLGYTSNFAILEQFPKLQTIYVMRAGNAFDDTRDSQTSFVAQAKEKYPHVSILEYQKGIKYDNEECEG
;
A
#
# COMPACT_ATOMS: atom_id res chain seq x y z
N MET A 1 -33.08 17.61 -12.98
CA MET A 1 -31.73 17.30 -12.43
C MET A 1 -31.77 15.96 -11.69
N ASP A 2 -32.71 15.05 -12.04
CA ASP A 2 -33.18 14.05 -11.08
C ASP A 2 -32.98 12.59 -11.56
N GLN A 3 -32.35 12.40 -12.72
CA GLN A 3 -32.18 11.08 -13.31
C GLN A 3 -30.83 10.43 -12.98
N GLU A 4 -29.84 11.21 -12.53
CA GLU A 4 -28.57 10.68 -12.01
C GLU A 4 -28.65 10.25 -10.55
N VAL A 5 -29.69 10.62 -9.80
CA VAL A 5 -29.75 10.33 -8.35
C VAL A 5 -30.35 8.93 -8.08
N SER A 6 -31.20 8.42 -8.96
CA SER A 6 -31.93 7.15 -8.78
C SER A 6 -31.11 5.88 -9.05
N SER A 7 -29.98 5.96 -9.75
CA SER A 7 -29.13 4.79 -10.04
C SER A 7 -28.23 4.37 -8.86
N PHE A 8 -28.21 5.14 -7.78
CA PHE A 8 -27.27 4.96 -6.67
C PHE A 8 -27.89 4.42 -5.37
N GLU A 9 -29.21 4.23 -5.29
CA GLU A 9 -29.86 3.68 -4.08
C GLU A 9 -29.29 2.30 -3.70
N ASN A 10 -28.92 1.51 -4.70
CA ASN A 10 -28.35 0.17 -4.49
C ASN A 10 -26.90 0.18 -3.98
N LEU A 11 -26.22 1.33 -3.94
CA LEU A 11 -24.83 1.40 -3.48
C LEU A 11 -24.70 1.39 -1.95
N GLU A 12 -25.77 1.60 -1.19
CA GLU A 12 -25.70 1.64 0.28
C GLU A 12 -25.22 0.31 0.91
N PHE A 13 -25.43 -0.80 0.20
CA PHE A 13 -25.01 -2.14 0.61
C PHE A 13 -23.70 -2.59 -0.03
N LEU A 14 -23.03 -1.74 -0.82
CA LEU A 14 -21.78 -2.11 -1.48
C LEU A 14 -20.67 -2.26 -0.43
N GLU A 15 -20.21 -3.50 -0.23
CA GLU A 15 -19.12 -3.79 0.71
C GLU A 15 -17.75 -3.88 0.02
N LYS A 16 -17.71 -4.13 -1.29
CA LYS A 16 -16.48 -4.26 -2.06
C LYS A 16 -16.56 -3.45 -3.34
N LEU A 17 -15.53 -2.66 -3.59
CA LEU A 17 -15.35 -1.91 -4.82
C LEU A 17 -13.94 -2.15 -5.36
N ASP A 18 -13.88 -2.75 -6.55
CA ASP A 18 -12.63 -2.99 -7.26
C ASP A 18 -12.52 -2.06 -8.46
N LEU A 19 -11.53 -1.18 -8.44
CA LEU A 19 -11.27 -0.17 -9.46
C LEU A 19 -9.85 -0.29 -9.98
N GLN A 20 -9.22 -1.46 -9.86
CA GLN A 20 -7.89 -1.69 -10.39
C GLN A 20 -7.80 -1.30 -11.88
N GLY A 21 -6.83 -0.44 -12.21
CA GLY A 21 -6.61 0.07 -13.57
C GLY A 21 -7.74 0.94 -14.15
N SER A 22 -8.75 1.30 -13.35
CA SER A 22 -9.84 2.18 -13.76
C SER A 22 -9.39 3.65 -13.88
N LEU A 23 -9.86 4.34 -14.91
CA LEU A 23 -9.67 5.78 -15.13
C LEU A 23 -10.73 6.64 -14.41
N ILE A 24 -11.27 6.14 -13.30
CA ILE A 24 -12.24 6.89 -12.51
C ILE A 24 -11.60 8.17 -11.95
N ARG A 25 -12.31 9.30 -12.02
CA ARG A 25 -11.81 10.55 -11.44
C ARG A 25 -12.13 10.61 -9.94
N THR A 26 -11.26 11.24 -9.16
CA THR A 26 -11.37 11.40 -7.70
C THR A 26 -12.76 11.85 -7.26
N GLU A 27 -13.35 12.85 -7.90
CA GLU A 27 -14.65 13.41 -7.53
C GLU A 27 -15.80 12.40 -7.71
N PHE A 28 -15.74 11.54 -8.71
CA PHE A 28 -16.75 10.52 -8.93
C PHE A 28 -16.60 9.40 -7.91
N LEU A 29 -15.37 8.98 -7.62
CA LEU A 29 -15.10 8.02 -6.55
C LEU A 29 -15.58 8.57 -5.21
N CYS A 30 -15.31 9.83 -4.86
CA CYS A 30 -15.79 10.43 -3.62
C CYS A 30 -17.33 10.43 -3.53
N LYS A 31 -18.05 10.70 -4.62
CA LYS A 31 -19.51 10.61 -4.67
C LYS A 31 -20.02 9.18 -4.42
N ILE A 32 -19.31 8.16 -4.95
CA ILE A 32 -19.62 6.75 -4.68
C ILE A 32 -19.37 6.44 -3.20
N LEU A 33 -18.21 6.85 -2.66
CA LEU A 33 -17.85 6.63 -1.26
C LEU A 33 -18.86 7.26 -0.29
N GLN A 34 -19.38 8.45 -0.60
CA GLN A 34 -20.43 9.11 0.19
C GLN A 34 -21.72 8.30 0.32
N LYS A 35 -22.01 7.43 -0.65
CA LYS A 35 -23.22 6.60 -0.68
C LYS A 35 -22.98 5.17 -0.21
N THR A 36 -21.74 4.78 0.11
CA THR A 36 -21.35 3.39 0.39
C THR A 36 -20.85 3.24 1.83
N CYS A 37 -21.77 3.37 2.80
CA CYS A 37 -21.41 3.38 4.22
C CYS A 37 -20.91 2.03 4.76
N ARG A 38 -21.22 0.93 4.03
CA ARG A 38 -20.81 -0.44 4.36
C ARG A 38 -19.55 -0.92 3.65
N MET A 39 -18.82 -0.02 2.98
CA MET A 39 -17.59 -0.39 2.28
C MET A 39 -16.58 -1.02 3.24
N ARG A 40 -16.19 -2.27 2.95
CA ARG A 40 -15.16 -3.03 3.69
C ARG A 40 -13.89 -3.22 2.87
N ASN A 41 -13.98 -3.23 1.55
CA ASN A 41 -12.85 -3.49 0.65
C ASN A 41 -12.83 -2.52 -0.53
N LEU A 42 -11.73 -1.77 -0.66
CA LEU A 42 -11.50 -0.88 -1.77
C LEU A 42 -10.15 -1.18 -2.44
N ASN A 43 -10.18 -1.53 -3.72
CA ASN A 43 -8.97 -1.72 -4.53
C ASN A 43 -8.83 -0.58 -5.54
N LEU A 44 -7.79 0.25 -5.38
CA LEU A 44 -7.44 1.35 -6.27
C LEU A 44 -6.11 1.11 -7.01
N HIS A 45 -5.67 -0.16 -7.11
CA HIS A 45 -4.37 -0.47 -7.71
C HIS A 45 -4.24 0.09 -9.12
N MET A 46 -3.23 0.94 -9.37
CA MET A 46 -2.93 1.49 -10.70
C MET A 46 -1.61 0.92 -11.24
N PRO A 47 -1.66 -0.11 -12.12
CA PRO A 47 -0.46 -0.77 -12.60
C PRO A 47 0.36 0.07 -13.59
N ASN A 48 -0.28 0.99 -14.31
CA ASN A 48 0.28 1.76 -15.42
C ASN A 48 0.20 3.26 -15.16
N PHE A 49 1.21 3.99 -15.63
CA PHE A 49 1.16 5.45 -15.71
C PHE A 49 0.36 5.84 -16.96
N PHE A 50 -0.61 6.74 -16.83
CA PHE A 50 -1.38 7.24 -17.97
C PHE A 50 -0.95 8.67 -18.31
N ASP A 51 -0.30 8.80 -19.47
CA ASP A 51 -0.01 10.01 -20.28
C ASP A 51 0.89 11.11 -19.68
N GLU A 52 1.70 11.75 -20.54
CA GLU A 52 2.59 12.90 -20.27
C GLU A 52 1.86 14.08 -19.60
N ALA A 53 0.53 14.14 -19.71
CA ALA A 53 -0.31 15.16 -19.12
C ALA A 53 -0.67 14.93 -17.63
N GLY A 54 -0.37 13.76 -17.04
CA GLY A 54 -0.64 13.46 -15.62
C GLY A 54 -2.12 13.42 -15.23
N THR A 55 -3.04 13.36 -16.20
CA THR A 55 -4.49 13.54 -16.04
C THR A 55 -5.23 12.34 -15.46
N GLY A 56 -4.54 11.22 -15.21
CA GLY A 56 -5.10 9.98 -14.66
C GLY A 56 -4.81 9.70 -13.19
N LEU A 57 -4.08 10.59 -12.48
CA LEU A 57 -3.71 10.34 -11.09
C LEU A 57 -4.87 10.64 -10.15
N LEU A 58 -5.24 9.64 -9.33
CA LEU A 58 -6.15 9.83 -8.21
C LEU A 58 -5.50 10.70 -7.13
N ASP A 59 -6.26 11.63 -6.56
CA ASP A 59 -5.90 12.34 -5.33
C ASP A 59 -6.24 11.45 -4.13
N LEU A 60 -5.24 10.68 -3.68
CA LEU A 60 -5.41 9.73 -2.58
C LEU A 60 -5.70 10.42 -1.25
N ASP A 61 -5.27 11.66 -1.04
CA ASP A 61 -5.59 12.40 0.18
C ASP A 61 -7.08 12.73 0.23
N ALA A 62 -7.65 13.21 -0.87
CA ALA A 62 -9.09 13.46 -0.97
C ALA A 62 -9.90 12.18 -0.76
N ILE A 63 -9.48 11.08 -1.37
CA ILE A 63 -10.15 9.78 -1.25
C ILE A 63 -10.09 9.26 0.19
N THR A 64 -8.93 9.28 0.83
CA THR A 64 -8.76 8.81 2.21
C THR A 64 -9.50 9.67 3.23
N ILE A 65 -9.56 10.99 3.01
CA ILE A 65 -10.43 11.88 3.81
C ILE A 65 -11.90 11.51 3.63
N GLN A 66 -12.33 11.20 2.40
CA GLN A 66 -13.70 10.76 2.16
C GLN A 66 -13.99 9.40 2.83
N LEU A 67 -13.06 8.45 2.76
CA LEU A 67 -13.17 7.14 3.41
C LEU A 67 -13.34 7.27 4.92
N LYS A 68 -12.52 8.12 5.57
CA LYS A 68 -12.67 8.42 7.00
C LYS A 68 -14.09 8.86 7.36
N ASN A 69 -14.72 9.67 6.50
CA ASN A 69 -16.02 10.27 6.80
C ASN A 69 -17.20 9.34 6.46
N SER A 70 -17.04 8.45 5.48
CA SER A 70 -18.16 7.69 4.91
C SER A 70 -18.05 6.19 5.14
N CYS A 71 -16.86 5.63 5.34
CA CYS A 71 -16.61 4.19 5.37
C CYS A 71 -15.87 3.79 6.67
N PRO A 72 -16.51 3.89 7.85
CA PRO A 72 -15.88 3.60 9.14
C PRO A 72 -15.50 2.12 9.33
N ASP A 73 -16.17 1.23 8.60
CA ASP A 73 -15.97 -0.23 8.65
C ASP A 73 -14.98 -0.74 7.60
N LEU A 74 -14.19 0.15 6.98
CA LEU A 74 -13.19 -0.25 6.00
C LEU A 74 -12.15 -1.21 6.61
N GLU A 75 -11.99 -2.38 5.99
CA GLU A 75 -11.10 -3.44 6.44
C GLU A 75 -9.90 -3.63 5.50
N ILE A 76 -10.08 -3.42 4.20
CA ILE A 76 -9.09 -3.71 3.17
C ILE A 76 -8.99 -2.51 2.26
N ILE A 77 -7.77 -2.01 2.07
CA ILE A 77 -7.50 -0.96 1.09
C ILE A 77 -6.20 -1.22 0.34
N ASP A 78 -6.27 -1.11 -0.99
CA ASP A 78 -5.11 -1.11 -1.86
C ASP A 78 -4.99 0.24 -2.55
N LEU A 79 -3.93 0.97 -2.22
CA LEU A 79 -3.57 2.27 -2.78
C LEU A 79 -2.33 2.20 -3.68
N SER A 80 -1.89 1.01 -4.07
CA SER A 80 -0.65 0.86 -4.83
C SER A 80 -0.74 1.40 -6.26
N GLY A 81 0.35 1.96 -6.76
CA GLY A 81 0.43 2.44 -8.13
C GLY A 81 1.24 3.72 -8.25
N TYR A 82 0.82 4.61 -9.16
CA TYR A 82 1.50 5.87 -9.47
C TYR A 82 0.93 7.08 -8.72
N SER A 83 -0.24 6.96 -8.10
CA SER A 83 -0.81 8.03 -7.30
C SER A 83 -0.05 8.23 -5.98
N ILE A 84 0.14 9.50 -5.61
CA ILE A 84 0.84 9.89 -4.40
C ILE A 84 -0.16 10.05 -3.26
N ILE A 85 0.18 9.50 -2.10
CA ILE A 85 -0.48 9.80 -0.82
C ILE A 85 0.48 10.58 0.07
N THR A 86 -0.03 11.52 0.85
CA THR A 86 0.77 12.33 1.78
C THR A 86 0.43 12.02 3.24
N SER A 87 1.17 12.61 4.18
CA SER A 87 0.84 12.61 5.61
C SER A 87 -0.62 12.95 5.90
N ARG A 88 -1.22 13.84 5.09
CA ARG A 88 -2.63 14.23 5.26
C ARG A 88 -3.56 13.05 4.97
N GLY A 89 -3.32 12.30 3.91
CA GLY A 89 -4.08 11.08 3.62
C GLY A 89 -3.84 9.96 4.64
N ILE A 90 -2.58 9.79 5.08
CA ILE A 90 -2.23 8.82 6.14
C ILE A 90 -2.94 9.16 7.46
N HIS A 91 -3.00 10.44 7.84
CA HIS A 91 -3.77 10.88 8.99
C HIS A 91 -5.27 10.57 8.88
N ALA A 92 -5.83 10.64 7.67
CA ALA A 92 -7.21 10.24 7.45
C ALA A 92 -7.39 8.71 7.57
N LEU A 93 -6.50 7.91 6.99
CA LEU A 93 -6.51 6.45 7.10
C LEU A 93 -6.36 5.96 8.55
N ALA A 94 -5.62 6.68 9.38
CA ALA A 94 -5.50 6.35 10.81
C ALA A 94 -6.85 6.34 11.55
N GLU A 95 -7.89 6.98 11.01
CA GLU A 95 -9.23 6.97 11.58
C GLU A 95 -10.06 5.74 11.12
N CYS A 96 -9.60 5.00 10.11
CA CYS A 96 -10.17 3.72 9.69
C CYS A 96 -9.68 2.58 10.61
N LYS A 97 -10.20 2.53 11.83
CA LYS A 97 -9.71 1.63 12.91
C LYS A 97 -9.91 0.14 12.64
N ASN A 98 -10.82 -0.20 11.73
CA ASN A 98 -11.12 -1.57 11.35
C ASN A 98 -10.19 -2.11 10.24
N LEU A 99 -9.22 -1.32 9.77
CA LEU A 99 -8.26 -1.78 8.76
C LEU A 99 -7.51 -3.03 9.22
N ARG A 100 -7.57 -4.05 8.38
CA ARG A 100 -6.90 -5.35 8.51
C ARG A 100 -5.81 -5.54 7.46
N LYS A 101 -6.03 -5.01 6.25
CA LYS A 101 -5.09 -5.10 5.15
C LYS A 101 -4.85 -3.73 4.52
N LEU A 102 -3.59 -3.37 4.39
CA LEU A 102 -3.18 -2.09 3.81
C LEU A 102 -2.05 -2.32 2.81
N THR A 103 -2.28 -1.95 1.55
CA THR A 103 -1.24 -1.91 0.52
C THR A 103 -0.96 -0.46 0.13
N MET A 104 0.29 -0.02 0.29
CA MET A 104 0.77 1.31 -0.09
C MET A 104 2.12 1.16 -0.81
N MET A 105 2.08 0.83 -2.11
CA MET A 105 3.26 0.85 -2.95
C MET A 105 3.22 2.07 -3.86
N ASN A 106 4.24 2.91 -3.82
CA ASN A 106 4.36 4.01 -4.76
C ASN A 106 5.41 3.66 -5.81
N LYS A 107 5.13 3.89 -7.09
CA LYS A 107 6.05 3.68 -8.22
C LYS A 107 6.60 4.99 -8.79
N ASN A 108 6.56 6.08 -8.04
CA ASN A 108 7.02 7.39 -8.52
C ASN A 108 8.56 7.50 -8.53
N ASP A 109 9.18 6.87 -9.52
CA ASP A 109 10.59 7.06 -9.86
C ASP A 109 10.84 8.39 -10.61
N MET A 110 9.78 9.13 -10.97
CA MET A 110 9.82 10.25 -11.93
C MET A 110 10.07 11.63 -11.29
N TYR A 111 9.72 11.81 -10.01
CA TYR A 111 9.93 13.08 -9.28
C TYR A 111 10.72 12.89 -7.99
N PRO A 112 12.05 12.69 -8.08
CA PRO A 112 12.91 12.45 -6.92
C PRO A 112 13.05 13.65 -5.97
N GLU A 113 12.58 14.83 -6.36
CA GLU A 113 12.70 16.07 -5.56
C GLU A 113 11.55 16.27 -4.57
N ASP A 114 10.42 15.56 -4.76
CA ASP A 114 9.24 15.58 -3.87
C ASP A 114 9.28 14.42 -2.84
N ARG A 115 10.49 13.96 -2.51
CA ARG A 115 10.72 12.85 -1.58
C ARG A 115 10.36 13.26 -0.14
N SER A 116 9.60 12.39 0.52
CA SER A 116 9.03 12.53 1.87
C SER A 116 7.72 13.34 1.96
N THR A 117 6.66 12.88 1.30
CA THR A 117 5.29 13.36 1.60
C THR A 117 4.71 12.79 2.89
N ILE A 118 5.28 11.72 3.44
CA ILE A 118 4.77 11.02 4.64
C ILE A 118 5.82 11.05 5.75
N ASP A 119 5.51 11.73 6.84
CA ASP A 119 6.39 11.83 8.00
C ASP A 119 6.23 10.64 8.98
N LYS A 120 7.26 10.44 9.81
CA LYS A 120 7.32 9.38 10.84
C LYS A 120 6.14 9.44 11.82
N HIS A 121 5.68 10.62 12.21
CA HIS A 121 4.55 10.75 13.14
C HIS A 121 3.23 10.32 12.51
N SER A 122 3.04 10.58 11.21
CA SER A 122 1.86 10.14 10.46
C SER A 122 1.75 8.62 10.43
N LEU A 123 2.85 7.92 10.14
CA LEU A 123 2.89 6.45 10.16
C LEU A 123 2.72 5.89 11.56
N ARG A 124 3.39 6.49 12.55
CA ARG A 124 3.21 6.13 13.95
C ARG A 124 1.75 6.18 14.36
N ARG A 125 1.06 7.26 13.97
CA ARG A 125 -0.37 7.43 14.25
C ARG A 125 -1.22 6.36 13.55
N LEU A 126 -0.95 6.07 12.28
CA LEU A 126 -1.65 5.04 11.52
C LEU A 126 -1.52 3.66 12.20
N PHE A 127 -0.28 3.21 12.43
CA PHE A 127 -0.02 1.90 13.02
C PHE A 127 -0.44 1.80 14.49
N PHE A 128 -0.41 2.92 15.23
CA PHE A 128 -1.00 2.97 16.57
C PHE A 128 -2.53 2.86 16.55
N SER A 129 -3.20 3.46 15.57
CA SER A 129 -4.67 3.55 15.56
C SER A 129 -5.32 2.29 14.95
N CYS A 130 -4.73 1.75 13.89
CA CYS A 130 -5.24 0.58 13.16
C CYS A 130 -4.74 -0.73 13.79
N GLN A 131 -5.14 -0.99 15.04
CA GLN A 131 -4.70 -2.17 15.81
C GLN A 131 -5.22 -3.51 15.25
N CYS A 132 -6.18 -3.46 14.32
CA CYS A 132 -6.70 -4.63 13.60
C CYS A 132 -5.83 -5.04 12.40
N LEU A 133 -4.76 -4.31 12.08
CA LEU A 133 -3.88 -4.64 10.96
C LEU A 133 -3.25 -6.02 11.14
N GLU A 134 -3.46 -6.87 10.14
CA GLU A 134 -2.96 -8.23 10.03
C GLU A 134 -1.97 -8.37 8.87
N GLU A 135 -2.15 -7.56 7.82
CA GLU A 135 -1.33 -7.57 6.60
C GLU A 135 -1.00 -6.14 6.18
N VAL A 136 0.29 -5.86 5.99
CA VAL A 136 0.75 -4.56 5.48
C VAL A 136 1.73 -4.80 4.33
N ASN A 137 1.49 -4.14 3.21
CA ASN A 137 2.33 -4.25 2.03
C ASN A 137 2.94 -2.90 1.66
N LEU A 138 4.27 -2.82 1.86
CA LEU A 138 5.12 -1.67 1.57
C LEU A 138 6.19 -2.04 0.52
N GLY A 139 5.95 -3.06 -0.31
CA GLY A 139 6.97 -3.74 -1.13
C GLY A 139 7.74 -2.91 -2.17
N ASN A 140 7.44 -1.63 -2.34
CA ASN A 140 8.15 -0.72 -3.24
C ASN A 140 8.35 0.68 -2.59
N SER A 141 8.30 0.74 -1.26
CA SER A 141 8.31 2.01 -0.52
C SER A 141 9.70 2.45 -0.07
N ASP A 142 10.75 1.73 -0.44
CA ASP A 142 12.12 1.98 0.05
C ASP A 142 12.63 3.40 -0.24
N MET A 143 12.01 4.12 -1.19
CA MET A 143 12.30 5.53 -1.45
C MET A 143 11.42 6.54 -0.68
N ILE A 144 10.31 6.10 -0.08
CA ILE A 144 9.34 6.96 0.61
C ILE A 144 9.52 6.88 2.12
N PHE A 145 9.80 5.68 2.61
CA PHE A 145 9.95 5.40 4.00
C PHE A 145 11.44 5.36 4.30
N ASN A 146 11.93 6.38 5.01
CA ASN A 146 13.22 6.31 5.67
C ASN A 146 13.28 5.01 6.49
N TYR A 147 14.47 4.47 6.75
CA TYR A 147 14.68 3.21 7.52
C TYR A 147 13.95 3.16 8.88
N ASP A 148 13.42 4.28 9.33
CA ASP A 148 12.60 4.46 10.52
C ASP A 148 11.26 3.70 10.54
N VAL A 149 10.60 3.44 9.41
CA VAL A 149 9.20 2.94 9.39
C VAL A 149 9.02 1.58 10.05
N TYR A 150 10.10 0.82 10.17
CA TYR A 150 10.13 -0.44 10.90
C TYR A 150 9.82 -0.26 12.39
N GLU A 151 10.25 0.83 13.01
CA GLU A 151 9.95 1.13 14.42
C GLU A 151 8.46 1.42 14.62
N GLU A 152 7.81 2.17 13.72
CA GLU A 152 6.38 2.47 13.85
C GLU A 152 5.51 1.23 13.63
N LEU A 153 5.91 0.34 12.73
CA LEU A 153 5.17 -0.90 12.47
C LEU A 153 5.03 -1.74 13.75
N THR A 154 5.98 -1.68 14.69
CA THR A 154 5.95 -2.43 15.97
C THR A 154 4.71 -2.16 16.81
N MET A 155 4.02 -1.04 16.54
CA MET A 155 2.77 -0.69 17.21
C MET A 155 1.59 -1.60 16.75
N CYS A 156 1.70 -2.28 15.62
CA CYS A 156 0.70 -3.23 15.09
C CYS A 156 0.85 -4.62 15.72
N LYS A 157 0.21 -4.84 16.86
CA LYS A 157 0.35 -6.08 17.65
C LYS A 157 -0.30 -7.32 17.02
N ASN A 158 -1.09 -7.15 15.96
CA ASN A 158 -1.79 -8.22 15.27
C ASN A 158 -1.23 -8.54 13.88
N LEU A 159 -0.12 -7.89 13.50
CA LEU A 159 0.50 -8.10 12.20
C LEU A 159 1.00 -9.54 12.06
N ARG A 160 0.54 -10.22 11.01
CA ARG A 160 0.89 -11.60 10.67
C ARG A 160 1.70 -11.67 9.39
N GLN A 161 1.45 -10.75 8.46
CA GLN A 161 2.09 -10.73 7.15
C GLN A 161 2.60 -9.33 6.84
N ILE A 162 3.82 -9.25 6.34
CA ILE A 162 4.38 -8.00 5.85
C ILE A 162 5.12 -8.21 4.53
N TYR A 163 4.95 -7.28 3.60
CA TYR A 163 5.70 -7.22 2.36
C TYR A 163 6.61 -6.00 2.37
N LEU A 164 7.89 -6.23 2.14
CA LEU A 164 8.95 -5.23 2.17
C LEU A 164 9.71 -5.27 0.86
N GLY A 165 10.19 -4.11 0.42
CA GLY A 165 11.11 -4.02 -0.71
C GLY A 165 12.45 -4.61 -0.29
N TYR A 166 13.25 -3.82 0.40
CA TYR A 166 14.55 -4.21 0.93
C TYR A 166 14.57 -4.19 2.47
N THR A 167 15.13 -5.23 3.07
CA THR A 167 15.38 -5.28 4.52
C THR A 167 16.65 -6.07 4.85
N SER A 168 17.47 -5.52 5.73
CA SER A 168 18.69 -6.13 6.24
C SER A 168 18.70 -6.25 7.77
N ASN A 169 17.58 -5.94 8.44
CA ASN A 169 17.52 -5.83 9.90
C ASN A 169 16.58 -6.87 10.52
N PHE A 170 17.08 -7.61 11.52
CA PHE A 170 16.30 -8.60 12.28
C PHE A 170 15.31 -7.98 13.27
N ALA A 171 15.36 -6.67 13.55
CA ALA A 171 14.48 -6.00 14.50
C ALA A 171 12.99 -6.28 14.20
N ILE A 172 12.63 -6.37 12.91
CA ILE A 172 11.27 -6.70 12.48
C ILE A 172 10.82 -8.13 12.84
N LEU A 173 11.76 -9.05 13.02
CA LEU A 173 11.46 -10.42 13.45
C LEU A 173 11.35 -10.50 14.99
N GLU A 174 12.08 -9.64 15.70
CA GLU A 174 12.09 -9.62 17.17
C GLU A 174 10.90 -8.83 17.75
N GLN A 175 10.43 -7.81 17.04
CA GLN A 175 9.41 -6.89 17.54
C GLN A 175 7.96 -7.36 17.30
N PHE A 176 7.74 -8.41 16.51
CA PHE A 176 6.41 -8.86 16.11
C PHE A 176 6.17 -10.33 16.49
N PRO A 177 5.65 -10.59 17.70
CA PRO A 177 5.51 -11.96 18.21
C PRO A 177 4.47 -12.80 17.47
N LYS A 178 3.60 -12.19 16.66
CA LYS A 178 2.58 -12.88 15.85
C LYS A 178 2.93 -12.95 14.37
N LEU A 179 4.11 -12.47 13.97
CA LEU A 179 4.51 -12.45 12.57
C LEU A 179 4.70 -13.89 12.08
N GLN A 180 3.97 -14.23 11.02
CA GLN A 180 3.96 -15.56 10.43
C GLN A 180 4.72 -15.57 9.11
N THR A 181 4.62 -14.48 8.35
CA THR A 181 5.20 -14.41 7.01
C THR A 181 5.81 -13.04 6.73
N ILE A 182 7.02 -13.05 6.20
CA ILE A 182 7.67 -11.88 5.62
C ILE A 182 7.90 -12.17 4.14
N TYR A 183 7.45 -11.26 3.29
CA TYR A 183 7.79 -11.21 1.90
C TYR A 183 8.83 -10.12 1.68
N VAL A 184 9.95 -10.46 1.08
CA VAL A 184 11.00 -9.51 0.71
C VAL A 184 11.19 -9.51 -0.81
N MET A 185 11.47 -8.35 -1.38
CA MET A 185 11.74 -8.28 -2.81
C MET A 185 13.07 -8.98 -3.10
N ARG A 186 13.05 -9.86 -4.10
CA ARG A 186 14.27 -10.43 -4.66
C ARG A 186 14.99 -9.31 -5.40
N ALA A 187 16.21 -8.98 -4.98
CA ALA A 187 17.05 -8.02 -5.69
C ALA A 187 17.18 -8.43 -7.16
N GLY A 188 16.74 -7.54 -8.06
CA GLY A 188 16.36 -7.88 -9.42
C GLY A 188 17.53 -8.21 -10.35
N ASN A 189 18.70 -7.57 -10.17
CA ASN A 189 19.77 -7.60 -11.17
C ASN A 189 21.14 -7.89 -10.52
N ALA A 190 22.09 -8.44 -11.29
CA ALA A 190 23.46 -8.70 -10.83
C ALA A 190 24.31 -7.45 -10.53
N PHE A 191 23.79 -6.26 -10.86
CA PHE A 191 24.41 -4.96 -10.62
C PHE A 191 23.80 -4.20 -9.44
N ASP A 192 22.88 -4.83 -8.71
CA ASP A 192 22.33 -4.27 -7.49
C ASP A 192 23.27 -4.61 -6.34
N ASP A 193 24.03 -3.62 -5.87
CA ASP A 193 24.97 -3.76 -4.74
C ASP A 193 24.28 -4.28 -3.46
N THR A 194 22.94 -4.19 -3.39
CA THR A 194 22.14 -4.68 -2.26
C THR A 194 21.74 -6.15 -2.37
N ARG A 195 22.05 -6.81 -3.51
CA ARG A 195 21.67 -8.21 -3.75
C ARG A 195 22.33 -9.16 -2.76
N ASP A 196 23.61 -9.01 -2.52
CA ASP A 196 24.37 -9.91 -1.66
C ASP A 196 23.96 -9.73 -0.19
N SER A 197 23.66 -8.50 0.23
CA SER A 197 23.18 -8.20 1.58
C SER A 197 21.75 -8.69 1.82
N GLN A 198 20.82 -8.51 0.88
CA GLN A 198 19.45 -9.07 0.99
C GLN A 198 19.48 -10.60 1.02
N THR A 199 20.25 -11.22 0.13
CA THR A 199 20.36 -12.68 0.05
C THR A 199 20.95 -13.26 1.33
N SER A 200 22.03 -12.64 1.84
CA SER A 200 22.66 -13.01 3.10
C SER A 200 21.70 -12.84 4.28
N PHE A 201 20.97 -11.72 4.35
CA PHE A 201 19.94 -11.50 5.37
C PHE A 201 18.86 -12.59 5.33
N VAL A 202 18.31 -12.90 4.15
CA VAL A 202 17.27 -13.92 4.00
C VAL A 202 17.75 -15.29 4.46
N ALA A 203 18.97 -15.68 4.10
CA ALA A 203 19.57 -16.93 4.54
C ALA A 203 19.71 -16.99 6.06
N GLN A 204 20.31 -15.96 6.67
CA GLN A 204 20.49 -15.88 8.13
C GLN A 204 19.16 -15.81 8.89
N ALA A 205 18.17 -15.10 8.34
CA ALA A 205 16.86 -14.95 8.95
C ALA A 205 16.09 -16.27 8.95
N LYS A 206 16.19 -17.06 7.86
CA LYS A 206 15.61 -18.41 7.79
C LYS A 206 16.24 -19.36 8.81
N GLU A 207 17.55 -19.24 9.04
CA GLU A 207 18.26 -20.04 10.04
C GLU A 207 17.89 -19.63 11.48
N LYS A 208 17.89 -18.32 11.78
CA LYS A 208 17.66 -17.79 13.13
C LYS A 208 16.18 -17.82 13.54
N TYR A 209 15.25 -17.69 12.59
CA TYR A 209 13.81 -17.61 12.84
C TYR A 209 13.01 -18.64 12.02
N PRO A 210 13.22 -19.96 12.23
CA PRO A 210 12.59 -21.01 11.42
C PRO A 210 11.07 -21.10 11.58
N HIS A 211 10.50 -20.43 12.57
CA HIS A 211 9.05 -20.34 12.80
C HIS A 211 8.37 -19.27 11.95
N VAL A 212 9.13 -18.35 11.35
CA VAL A 212 8.62 -17.31 10.45
C VAL A 212 8.90 -17.73 9.01
N SER A 213 7.87 -17.73 8.17
CA SER A 213 8.02 -18.00 6.74
C SER A 213 8.62 -16.78 6.04
N ILE A 214 9.86 -16.88 5.56
CA ILE A 214 10.53 -15.81 4.83
C ILE A 214 10.54 -16.16 3.35
N LEU A 215 9.77 -15.42 2.57
CA LEU A 215 9.52 -15.66 1.16
C LEU A 215 10.06 -14.50 0.32
N GLU A 216 10.55 -14.82 -0.86
CA GLU A 216 11.06 -13.84 -1.81
C GLU A 216 10.06 -13.70 -2.96
N TYR A 217 9.78 -12.47 -3.40
CA TYR A 217 8.97 -12.21 -4.59
C TYR A 217 9.76 -11.41 -5.62
N GLN A 218 9.48 -11.63 -6.90
CA GLN A 218 10.07 -10.85 -7.98
C GLN A 218 9.16 -9.70 -8.37
N LYS A 219 9.75 -8.52 -8.61
CA LYS A 219 9.07 -7.42 -9.31
C LYS A 219 8.61 -7.99 -10.67
N GLY A 220 7.32 -7.91 -10.97
CA GLY A 220 6.80 -8.30 -12.28
C GLY A 220 7.40 -7.40 -13.35
N ILE A 221 8.54 -7.79 -13.91
CA ILE A 221 9.07 -7.24 -15.15
C ILE A 221 8.26 -7.90 -16.26
N LYS A 222 7.24 -7.22 -16.77
CA LYS A 222 6.79 -7.51 -18.13
C LYS A 222 7.89 -6.96 -19.03
N TYR A 223 8.69 -7.87 -19.59
CA TYR A 223 9.41 -7.55 -20.81
C TYR A 223 8.35 -7.43 -21.90
N ASP A 224 8.13 -6.22 -22.39
CA ASP A 224 7.55 -6.04 -23.71
C ASP A 224 8.60 -6.55 -24.71
N ASN A 225 8.57 -7.86 -24.95
CA ASN A 225 9.14 -8.43 -26.17
C ASN A 225 8.16 -8.11 -27.30
N GLU A 226 8.27 -6.93 -27.88
CA GLU A 226 7.98 -6.75 -29.30
C GLU A 226 9.30 -6.44 -29.99
N GLU A 227 9.93 -7.51 -30.48
CA GLU A 227 10.88 -7.46 -31.58
C GLU A 227 10.18 -6.79 -32.76
N CYS A 228 10.47 -5.52 -32.99
CA CYS A 228 10.28 -4.92 -34.31
C CYS A 228 11.38 -5.46 -35.24
N GLU A 229 11.19 -6.65 -35.79
CA GLU A 229 11.83 -7.03 -37.04
C GLU A 229 11.10 -6.32 -38.19
N GLY A 230 11.83 -5.42 -38.87
CA GLY A 230 11.47 -4.82 -40.15
C GLY A 230 12.73 -4.54 -40.95
#